data_AF-A0A7S1UIT5-F1
#
_entry.id   AF-A0A7S1UIT5-F1
#
_cell.length_a   1.000
_cell.length_b   1.000
_cell.length_c   1.000
_cell.angle_alpha   90.00
_cell.angle_beta   90.00
_cell.angle_gamma   90.00
#
_symmetry.space_group_name_H-M   'P 1'
#
loop_
_entity.id
_entity.type
_entity.pdbx_description
1 polymer ?
#
loop_
_entity_poly.entity_id
_entity_poly.type
_entity_poly.pdbx_seq_one_letter_code
_entity_poly.pdbx_strand_id
1 'polypeptide(L)'
;GSSLADYYQGVLDRIKGSFEQASTGHTHGALLALWRLLDLPQALMPDLMDVYRGPDGLAHRAIAQSSHRDRVIRAAVIAVLPKLASFPGDAEQRKRYFPAGFLNEFMQIILNACEAPVSSDSLHKEGFVALGQIFAIVGTTARRVPGLMDDVMNVIERALPVQSVATEALECFGMITKASGVASGKYLARFIDPIFRAGLSATLIETLRIVVKTQTPSQTTIQQRLLGTLDAFLRAFSGADR
;
A
#
# COMPACT_ATOMS: atom_id res chain seq x y z
N GLY A 1 -23.93 -34.03 -10.21
CA GLY A 1 -23.11 -33.40 -9.17
C GLY A 1 -22.66 -32.07 -9.72
N SER A 2 -22.93 -30.97 -9.01
CA SER A 2 -22.52 -29.63 -9.42
C SER A 2 -20.99 -29.57 -9.55
N SER A 3 -20.50 -29.04 -10.67
CA SER A 3 -19.07 -28.85 -10.89
C SER A 3 -18.50 -27.89 -9.85
N LEU A 4 -17.21 -28.02 -9.53
CA LEU A 4 -16.50 -27.07 -8.67
C LEU A 4 -16.63 -25.62 -9.22
N ALA A 5 -16.69 -25.47 -10.54
CA ALA A 5 -16.93 -24.20 -11.21
C ALA A 5 -18.31 -23.60 -10.88
N ASP A 6 -19.37 -24.42 -10.87
CA ASP A 6 -20.74 -23.99 -10.55
C ASP A 6 -20.84 -23.49 -9.10
N TYR A 7 -20.11 -24.14 -8.20
CA TYR A 7 -20.03 -23.72 -6.79
C TYR A 7 -19.40 -22.33 -6.67
N TYR A 8 -18.25 -22.10 -7.33
CA TYR A 8 -17.59 -20.79 -7.30
C TYR A 8 -18.42 -19.70 -7.97
N GLN A 9 -19.11 -20.02 -9.06
CA GLN A 9 -20.03 -19.07 -9.69
C GLN A 9 -21.16 -18.67 -8.73
N GLY A 10 -21.73 -19.63 -8.01
CA GLY A 10 -22.73 -19.34 -6.96
C GLY A 10 -22.18 -18.47 -5.82
N VAL A 11 -20.90 -18.61 -5.47
CA VAL A 11 -20.23 -17.73 -4.49
C VAL A 11 -20.10 -16.31 -5.06
N LEU A 12 -19.70 -16.16 -6.32
CA LEU A 12 -19.56 -14.86 -6.97
C LEU A 12 -20.89 -14.11 -7.03
N ASP A 13 -21.98 -14.79 -7.37
CA ASP A 13 -23.31 -14.20 -7.44
C ASP A 13 -23.83 -13.77 -6.05
N ARG A 14 -23.52 -14.54 -5.00
CA ARG A 14 -23.81 -14.14 -3.61
C ARG A 14 -23.04 -12.90 -3.18
N ILE A 15 -21.76 -12.79 -3.56
CA ILE A 15 -20.95 -11.59 -3.27
C ILE A 15 -21.55 -10.38 -3.97
N LYS A 16 -21.91 -10.49 -5.25
CA LYS A 16 -22.56 -9.41 -6.01
C LYS A 16 -23.87 -8.97 -5.36
N GLY A 17 -24.75 -9.91 -5.02
CA GLY A 17 -26.02 -9.62 -4.36
C GLY A 17 -25.84 -9.00 -2.96
N SER A 18 -24.77 -9.35 -2.25
CA SER A 18 -24.46 -8.76 -0.94
C SER A 18 -24.08 -7.28 -1.04
N PHE A 19 -23.40 -6.87 -2.12
CA PHE A 19 -23.14 -5.45 -2.39
C PHE A 19 -24.42 -4.66 -2.71
N GLU A 20 -25.43 -5.29 -3.33
CA GLU A 20 -26.70 -4.65 -3.72
C GLU A 20 -27.62 -4.41 -2.53
N GLN A 21 -27.54 -5.26 -1.51
CA GLN A 21 -28.34 -5.10 -0.29
C GLN A 21 -27.95 -3.88 0.56
N ALA A 22 -26.80 -3.26 0.26
CA ALA A 22 -26.30 -1.98 0.82
C ALA A 22 -26.33 -1.87 2.36
N SER A 23 -26.42 -2.99 3.06
CA SER A 23 -26.36 -3.08 4.51
C SER A 23 -24.91 -3.22 4.94
N THR A 24 -24.51 -2.54 6.01
CA THR A 24 -23.14 -2.52 6.52
C THR A 24 -22.56 -3.93 6.74
N GLY A 25 -23.36 -4.84 7.30
CA GLY A 25 -22.93 -6.23 7.51
C GLY A 25 -22.74 -7.00 6.21
N HIS A 26 -23.62 -6.79 5.23
CA HIS A 26 -23.54 -7.45 3.93
C HIS A 26 -22.38 -6.91 3.09
N THR A 27 -22.16 -5.59 3.09
CA THR A 27 -21.02 -4.97 2.41
C THR A 27 -19.69 -5.42 2.99
N HIS A 28 -19.55 -5.42 4.32
CA HIS A 28 -18.32 -5.89 4.96
C HIS A 28 -18.10 -7.39 4.71
N GLY A 29 -19.14 -8.21 4.84
CA GLY A 29 -19.08 -9.63 4.52
C GLY A 29 -18.69 -9.90 3.06
N ALA A 30 -19.22 -9.11 2.12
CA ALA A 30 -18.87 -9.19 0.70
C ALA A 30 -17.40 -8.84 0.45
N LEU A 31 -16.88 -7.80 1.10
CA LEU A 31 -15.47 -7.42 1.00
C LEU A 31 -14.53 -8.50 1.56
N LEU A 32 -14.88 -9.12 2.69
CA LEU A 32 -14.10 -10.22 3.26
C LEU A 32 -14.16 -11.48 2.38
N ALA A 33 -15.34 -11.81 1.85
CA ALA A 33 -15.50 -12.92 0.92
C ALA A 33 -14.69 -12.71 -0.35
N LEU A 34 -14.73 -11.49 -0.91
CA LEU A 34 -13.89 -11.08 -2.03
C LEU A 34 -12.40 -11.21 -1.69
N TRP A 35 -11.97 -10.67 -0.55
CA TRP A 35 -10.57 -10.77 -0.09
C TRP A 35 -10.09 -12.22 -0.08
N ARG A 36 -10.92 -13.12 0.47
CA ARG A 36 -10.58 -14.55 0.55
C ARG A 36 -10.61 -15.23 -0.80
N LEU A 37 -11.52 -14.83 -1.68
CA LEU A 37 -11.61 -15.37 -3.03
C LEU A 37 -10.37 -15.04 -3.88
N LEU A 38 -9.76 -13.88 -3.65
CA LEU A 38 -8.50 -13.48 -4.31
C LEU A 38 -7.28 -14.30 -3.85
N ASP A 39 -7.35 -15.03 -2.73
CA ASP A 39 -6.30 -15.97 -2.31
C ASP A 39 -6.38 -17.31 -3.06
N LEU A 40 -7.49 -17.59 -3.76
CA LEU A 40 -7.67 -18.85 -4.46
C LEU A 40 -6.86 -18.88 -5.77
N PRO A 41 -6.30 -20.04 -6.15
CA PRO A 41 -5.61 -20.18 -7.44
C PRO A 41 -6.54 -19.84 -8.60
N GLN A 42 -6.09 -18.97 -9.51
CA GLN A 42 -6.85 -18.58 -10.72
C GLN A 42 -7.29 -19.79 -11.57
N ALA A 43 -6.51 -20.88 -11.56
CA ALA A 43 -6.82 -22.11 -12.28
C ALA A 43 -8.18 -22.74 -11.89
N LEU A 44 -8.71 -22.39 -10.71
CA LEU A 44 -10.02 -22.84 -10.25
C LEU A 44 -11.18 -22.04 -10.86
N MET A 45 -10.91 -20.85 -11.42
CA MET A 45 -11.91 -19.92 -11.91
C MET A 45 -11.40 -19.13 -13.14
N PRO A 46 -11.35 -19.75 -14.33
CA PRO A 46 -10.83 -19.10 -15.54
C PRO A 46 -11.62 -17.84 -15.94
N ASP A 47 -12.93 -17.78 -15.65
CA ASP A 47 -13.80 -16.63 -15.97
C ASP A 47 -13.75 -15.51 -14.92
N LEU A 48 -13.02 -15.70 -13.81
CA LEU A 48 -12.98 -14.75 -12.71
C LEU A 48 -12.41 -13.40 -13.14
N MET A 49 -11.48 -13.38 -14.10
CA MET A 49 -10.89 -12.13 -14.60
C MET A 49 -11.92 -11.22 -15.30
N ASP A 50 -12.90 -11.80 -15.98
CA ASP A 50 -13.96 -11.04 -16.66
C ASP A 50 -15.02 -10.57 -15.66
N VAL A 51 -15.34 -11.40 -14.65
CA VAL A 51 -16.18 -11.02 -13.50
C VAL A 51 -15.49 -9.97 -12.59
N TYR A 52 -14.16 -9.95 -12.60
CA TYR A 52 -13.32 -9.02 -11.85
C TYR A 52 -13.28 -7.63 -12.49
N ARG A 53 -13.12 -7.53 -13.83
CA ARG A 53 -12.89 -6.26 -14.55
C ARG A 53 -14.08 -5.76 -15.39
N GLY A 54 -15.18 -6.50 -15.47
CA GLY A 54 -16.39 -6.02 -16.15
C GLY A 54 -16.84 -4.64 -15.61
N PRO A 55 -17.61 -3.87 -16.39
CA PRO A 55 -18.12 -2.55 -15.98
C PRO A 55 -18.87 -2.58 -14.63
N ASP A 56 -19.44 -3.73 -14.25
CA ASP A 56 -20.06 -3.99 -12.93
C ASP A 56 -19.34 -5.08 -12.11
N GLY A 57 -18.05 -5.29 -12.42
CA GLY A 57 -17.21 -6.31 -11.82
C GLY A 57 -16.96 -6.08 -10.33
N LEU A 58 -16.51 -7.14 -9.66
CA LEU A 58 -16.30 -7.13 -8.21
C LEU A 58 -15.31 -6.05 -7.75
N ALA A 59 -14.32 -5.71 -8.58
CA ALA A 59 -13.36 -4.68 -8.25
C ALA A 59 -14.01 -3.28 -8.25
N HIS A 60 -14.79 -2.92 -9.27
CA HIS A 60 -15.54 -1.66 -9.30
C HIS A 60 -16.53 -1.55 -8.12
N ARG A 61 -17.21 -2.66 -7.77
CA ARG A 61 -18.11 -2.69 -6.62
C ARG A 61 -17.40 -2.47 -5.29
N ALA A 62 -16.20 -3.02 -5.11
CA ALA A 62 -15.39 -2.79 -3.91
C ALA A 62 -14.90 -1.33 -3.84
N ILE A 63 -14.41 -0.79 -4.95
CA ILE A 63 -13.95 0.61 -5.08
C ILE A 63 -15.07 1.60 -4.77
N ALA A 64 -16.29 1.32 -5.21
CA ALA A 64 -17.48 2.14 -4.92
C ALA A 64 -17.77 2.28 -3.42
N GLN A 65 -17.26 1.37 -2.58
CA GLN A 65 -17.41 1.44 -1.12
C GLN A 65 -16.29 2.25 -0.42
N SER A 66 -15.33 2.81 -1.16
CA SER A 66 -14.19 3.56 -0.60
C SER A 66 -14.60 4.80 0.21
N SER A 67 -15.73 5.42 -0.13
CA SER A 67 -16.31 6.58 0.56
C SER A 67 -17.45 6.22 1.53
N HIS A 68 -17.60 4.93 1.87
CA HIS A 68 -18.66 4.47 2.76
C HIS A 68 -18.57 5.15 4.15
N ARG A 69 -19.73 5.42 4.78
CA ARG A 69 -19.80 6.11 6.10
C ARG A 69 -19.08 5.38 7.24
N ASP A 70 -19.09 4.05 7.19
CA ASP A 70 -18.45 3.18 8.18
C ASP A 70 -16.95 3.01 7.90
N ARG A 71 -16.12 3.32 8.92
CA ARG A 71 -14.66 3.17 8.87
C ARG A 71 -14.24 1.73 8.57
N VAL A 72 -14.92 0.73 9.13
CA VAL A 72 -14.56 -0.69 8.96
C VAL A 72 -14.66 -1.08 7.49
N ILE A 73 -15.68 -0.59 6.79
CA ILE A 73 -15.83 -0.83 5.35
C ILE A 73 -14.74 -0.13 4.56
N ARG A 74 -14.45 1.15 4.84
CA ARG A 74 -13.37 1.87 4.17
C ARG A 74 -12.01 1.18 4.39
N ALA A 75 -11.73 0.72 5.61
CA ALA A 75 -10.53 -0.06 5.95
C ALA A 75 -10.47 -1.37 5.15
N ALA A 76 -11.59 -2.09 5.07
CA ALA A 76 -11.67 -3.34 4.30
C ALA A 76 -11.44 -3.08 2.80
N VAL A 77 -11.95 -1.98 2.24
CA VAL A 77 -11.66 -1.58 0.85
C VAL A 77 -10.15 -1.36 0.68
N ILE A 78 -9.52 -0.54 1.52
CA ILE A 78 -8.07 -0.27 1.46
C ILE A 78 -7.26 -1.57 1.53
N ALA A 79 -7.63 -2.50 2.41
CA ALA A 79 -6.95 -3.79 2.55
C ALA A 79 -7.14 -4.74 1.36
N VAL A 80 -8.25 -4.60 0.62
CA VAL A 80 -8.56 -5.42 -0.57
C VAL A 80 -7.84 -4.89 -1.82
N LEU A 81 -7.57 -3.59 -1.93
CA LEU A 81 -6.94 -3.00 -3.13
C LEU A 81 -5.59 -3.66 -3.51
N PRO A 82 -4.63 -3.90 -2.59
CA PRO A 82 -3.40 -4.61 -2.94
C PRO A 82 -3.65 -6.03 -3.42
N LYS A 83 -4.62 -6.75 -2.82
CA LYS A 83 -5.00 -8.09 -3.26
C LYS A 83 -5.53 -8.08 -4.68
N LEU A 84 -6.44 -7.14 -4.99
CA LEU A 84 -6.95 -6.92 -6.34
C LEU A 84 -5.80 -6.65 -7.33
N ALA A 85 -4.86 -5.77 -6.97
CA ALA A 85 -3.70 -5.47 -7.82
C ALA A 85 -2.77 -6.68 -8.06
N SER A 86 -2.62 -7.55 -7.05
CA SER A 86 -1.80 -8.78 -7.14
C SER A 86 -2.49 -9.91 -7.89
N PHE A 87 -3.81 -9.86 -8.02
CA PHE A 87 -4.62 -10.95 -8.53
C PHE A 87 -4.27 -11.31 -9.98
N PRO A 88 -4.07 -10.36 -10.92
CA PRO A 88 -3.44 -10.67 -12.20
C PRO A 88 -2.00 -11.15 -11.96
N GLY A 89 -1.80 -12.46 -12.07
CA GLY A 89 -0.53 -13.13 -11.75
C GLY A 89 0.57 -12.72 -12.73
N ASP A 90 0.28 -12.88 -14.03
CA ASP A 90 1.28 -12.75 -15.08
C ASP A 90 1.42 -11.27 -15.50
N ALA A 91 2.61 -10.87 -15.95
CA ALA A 91 2.88 -9.50 -16.40
C ALA A 91 1.94 -9.05 -17.55
N GLU A 92 1.62 -9.96 -18.46
CA GLU A 92 0.69 -9.72 -19.57
C GLU A 92 -0.76 -9.55 -19.07
N GLN A 93 -1.20 -10.40 -18.13
CA GLN A 93 -2.51 -10.24 -17.49
C GLN A 93 -2.60 -8.90 -16.75
N ARG A 94 -1.55 -8.51 -16.01
CA ARG A 94 -1.52 -7.21 -15.33
C ARG A 94 -1.56 -6.06 -16.32
N LYS A 95 -0.87 -6.15 -17.45
CA LYS A 95 -0.94 -5.14 -18.50
C LYS A 95 -2.35 -5.03 -19.12
N ARG A 96 -3.05 -6.15 -19.29
CA ARG A 96 -4.39 -6.22 -19.89
C ARG A 96 -5.51 -5.80 -18.94
N TYR A 97 -5.44 -6.22 -17.68
CA TYR A 97 -6.51 -6.09 -16.69
C TYR A 97 -6.25 -5.03 -15.62
N PHE A 98 -5.02 -4.49 -15.55
CA PHE A 98 -4.64 -3.42 -14.63
C PHE A 98 -4.06 -2.21 -15.40
N PRO A 99 -4.88 -1.52 -16.21
CA PRO A 99 -4.46 -0.35 -16.98
C PRO A 99 -4.14 0.84 -16.06
N ALA A 100 -3.46 1.85 -16.62
CA ALA A 100 -3.03 3.03 -15.87
C ALA A 100 -4.18 3.80 -15.19
N GLY A 101 -5.36 3.88 -15.83
CA GLY A 101 -6.53 4.53 -15.23
C GLY A 101 -7.04 3.83 -13.96
N PHE A 102 -7.02 2.50 -13.97
CA PHE A 102 -7.46 1.69 -12.82
C PHE A 102 -6.44 1.75 -11.68
N LEU A 103 -5.14 1.73 -12.00
CA LEU A 103 -4.09 2.02 -11.04
C LEU A 103 -4.27 3.42 -10.43
N ASN A 104 -4.52 4.44 -11.26
CA ASN A 104 -4.70 5.82 -10.78
C ASN A 104 -5.85 5.93 -9.77
N GLU A 105 -6.98 5.25 -10.01
CA GLU A 105 -8.11 5.21 -9.07
C GLU A 105 -7.73 4.56 -7.72
N PHE A 106 -6.99 3.45 -7.75
CA PHE A 106 -6.50 2.79 -6.53
C PHE A 106 -5.58 3.72 -5.73
N MET A 107 -4.67 4.39 -6.44
CA MET A 107 -3.73 5.31 -5.83
C MET A 107 -4.44 6.52 -5.23
N GLN A 108 -5.45 7.07 -5.89
CA GLN A 108 -6.23 8.18 -5.33
C GLN A 108 -6.92 7.78 -4.01
N ILE A 109 -7.55 6.60 -3.96
CA ILE A 109 -8.20 6.11 -2.73
C ILE A 109 -7.19 5.95 -1.60
N ILE A 110 -6.03 5.36 -1.89
CA ILE A 110 -4.99 5.12 -0.87
C ILE A 110 -4.31 6.41 -0.43
N LEU A 111 -4.00 7.31 -1.36
CA LEU A 111 -3.41 8.62 -1.03
C LEU A 111 -4.36 9.44 -0.18
N ASN A 112 -5.66 9.44 -0.48
CA ASN A 112 -6.66 10.08 0.37
C ASN A 112 -6.69 9.49 1.79
N ALA A 113 -6.50 8.17 1.93
CA ALA A 113 -6.38 7.54 3.24
C ALA A 113 -5.10 7.97 3.98
N CYS A 114 -3.97 8.06 3.27
CA CYS A 114 -2.69 8.54 3.81
C CYS A 114 -2.70 10.04 4.16
N GLU A 115 -3.53 10.85 3.51
CA GLU A 115 -3.62 12.30 3.80
C GLU A 115 -4.70 12.62 4.85
N ALA A 116 -5.51 11.63 5.25
CA ALA A 116 -6.52 11.81 6.29
C ALA A 116 -5.89 12.29 7.61
N PRO A 117 -6.55 13.20 8.35
CA PRO A 117 -6.03 13.75 9.59
C PRO A 117 -5.76 12.64 10.61
N VAL A 118 -4.61 12.71 11.27
CA VAL A 118 -4.16 11.71 12.23
C VAL A 118 -5.05 11.77 13.47
N SER A 119 -5.96 10.81 13.59
CA SER A 119 -6.94 10.68 14.67
C SER A 119 -7.18 9.19 14.94
N SER A 120 -7.83 8.86 16.06
CA SER A 120 -8.15 7.47 16.40
C SER A 120 -9.04 6.77 15.37
N ASP A 121 -9.81 7.53 14.59
CA ASP A 121 -10.70 7.02 13.55
C ASP A 121 -10.11 7.12 12.13
N SER A 122 -8.85 7.56 11.99
CA SER A 122 -8.23 7.68 10.67
C SER A 122 -7.80 6.32 10.11
N LEU A 123 -7.68 6.26 8.78
CA LEU A 123 -7.18 5.10 8.02
C LEU A 123 -5.73 5.33 7.59
N HIS A 124 -5.06 6.23 8.30
CA HIS A 124 -3.80 6.80 7.88
C HIS A 124 -2.68 5.75 7.87
N LYS A 125 -2.65 4.87 8.87
CA LYS A 125 -1.69 3.75 8.95
C LYS A 125 -1.99 2.69 7.89
N GLU A 126 -3.26 2.30 7.76
CA GLU A 126 -3.72 1.31 6.78
C GLU A 126 -3.44 1.78 5.34
N GLY A 127 -3.55 3.09 5.08
CA GLY A 127 -3.18 3.72 3.83
C GLY A 127 -1.71 3.50 3.48
N PHE A 128 -0.77 3.80 4.38
CA PHE A 128 0.66 3.59 4.11
C PHE A 128 1.03 2.13 3.88
N VAL A 129 0.41 1.21 4.63
CA VAL A 129 0.62 -0.23 4.43
C VAL A 129 0.13 -0.66 3.03
N ALA A 130 -1.09 -0.28 2.65
CA ALA A 130 -1.63 -0.59 1.33
C ALA A 130 -0.81 0.06 0.21
N LEU A 131 -0.33 1.28 0.42
CA LEU A 131 0.51 2.02 -0.52
C LEU A 131 1.80 1.27 -0.83
N GLY A 132 2.54 0.85 0.20
CA GLY A 132 3.76 0.07 0.05
C GLY A 132 3.52 -1.25 -0.68
N GLN A 133 2.43 -1.96 -0.33
CA GLN A 133 2.06 -3.23 -0.97
C GLN A 133 1.75 -3.05 -2.46
N ILE A 134 0.97 -2.04 -2.85
CA ILE A 134 0.69 -1.77 -4.26
C ILE A 134 1.98 -1.47 -5.02
N PHE A 135 2.86 -0.63 -4.48
CA PHE A 135 4.13 -0.37 -5.13
C PHE A 135 4.99 -1.62 -5.27
N ALA A 136 4.98 -2.51 -4.28
CA ALA A 136 5.68 -3.80 -4.38
C ALA A 136 5.13 -4.70 -5.50
N ILE A 137 3.81 -4.65 -5.75
CA ILE A 137 3.14 -5.43 -6.81
C ILE A 137 3.35 -4.79 -8.18
N VAL A 138 3.12 -3.49 -8.29
CA VAL A 138 3.07 -2.76 -9.56
C VAL A 138 4.47 -2.39 -10.04
N GLY A 139 5.40 -2.14 -9.10
CA GLY A 139 6.79 -1.79 -9.36
C GLY A 139 6.92 -0.65 -10.35
N THR A 140 7.69 -0.87 -11.41
CA THR A 140 7.95 0.14 -12.45
C THR A 140 6.72 0.54 -13.26
N THR A 141 5.62 -0.23 -13.19
CA THR A 141 4.35 0.12 -13.84
C THR A 141 3.73 1.38 -13.23
N ALA A 142 4.10 1.76 -12.00
CA ALA A 142 3.69 3.02 -11.39
C ALA A 142 4.12 4.24 -12.20
N ARG A 143 5.21 4.11 -12.99
CA ARG A 143 5.67 5.18 -13.89
C ARG A 143 4.71 5.49 -15.05
N ARG A 144 3.70 4.65 -15.29
CA ARG A 144 2.68 4.91 -16.31
C ARG A 144 1.71 6.01 -15.89
N VAL A 145 1.62 6.32 -14.59
CA VAL A 145 0.82 7.42 -14.06
C VAL A 145 1.75 8.62 -13.85
N PRO A 146 1.60 9.71 -14.63
CA PRO A 146 2.42 10.90 -14.47
C PRO A 146 2.25 11.53 -13.08
N GLY A 147 3.34 12.01 -12.46
CA GLY A 147 3.30 12.70 -11.16
C GLY A 147 3.15 11.79 -9.93
N LEU A 148 2.63 10.57 -10.09
CA LEU A 148 2.30 9.66 -8.99
C LEU A 148 3.44 9.44 -7.99
N MET A 149 4.67 9.29 -8.49
CA MET A 149 5.83 9.06 -7.62
C MET A 149 6.17 10.30 -6.78
N ASP A 150 6.02 11.50 -7.33
CA ASP A 150 6.24 12.75 -6.59
C ASP A 150 5.16 12.92 -5.52
N ASP A 151 3.89 12.67 -5.85
CA ASP A 151 2.77 12.74 -4.91
C ASP A 151 2.97 11.79 -3.71
N VAL A 152 3.29 10.52 -4.01
CA VAL A 152 3.55 9.49 -2.99
C VAL A 152 4.70 9.87 -2.08
N MET A 153 5.80 10.37 -2.65
CA MET A 153 6.97 10.77 -1.86
C MET A 153 6.69 12.00 -1.00
N ASN A 154 5.90 12.95 -1.49
CA ASN A 154 5.48 14.11 -0.71
C ASN A 154 4.60 13.70 0.49
N VAL A 155 3.70 12.74 0.31
CA VAL A 155 2.83 12.22 1.39
C VAL A 155 3.66 11.52 2.47
N ILE A 156 4.64 10.69 2.06
CA ILE A 156 5.58 10.05 3.00
C ILE A 156 6.38 11.11 3.77
N GLU A 157 6.88 12.15 3.08
CA GLU A 157 7.70 13.19 3.72
C GLU A 157 6.95 13.90 4.85
N ARG A 158 5.67 14.20 4.61
CA ARG A 158 4.80 14.86 5.59
C ARG A 158 4.44 13.95 6.77
N ALA A 159 4.42 12.63 6.57
CA ALA A 159 4.07 11.67 7.61
C ALA A 159 5.25 11.27 8.51
N LEU A 160 6.49 11.37 8.03
CA LEU A 160 7.69 10.99 8.79
C LEU A 160 7.88 11.76 10.13
N PRO A 161 7.60 13.07 10.22
CA PRO A 161 7.64 13.79 11.49
C PRO A 161 6.55 13.38 12.49
N VAL A 162 5.51 12.67 12.05
CA VAL A 162 4.40 12.26 12.90
C VAL A 162 4.72 10.94 13.56
N GLN A 163 5.08 10.96 14.84
CA GLN A 163 5.55 9.79 15.59
C GLN A 163 4.61 8.58 15.50
N SER A 164 3.29 8.80 15.47
CA SER A 164 2.31 7.71 15.42
C SER A 164 2.27 6.95 14.09
N VAL A 165 2.89 7.48 13.03
CA VAL A 165 2.80 6.96 11.65
C VAL A 165 4.19 6.75 11.03
N ALA A 166 5.24 7.30 11.66
CA ALA A 166 6.60 7.24 11.16
C ALA A 166 7.02 5.80 10.80
N THR A 167 6.59 4.80 11.57
CA THR A 167 6.87 3.38 11.30
C THR A 167 6.24 2.90 9.99
N GLU A 168 4.93 3.07 9.80
CA GLU A 168 4.23 2.61 8.60
C GLU A 168 4.69 3.36 7.34
N ALA A 169 4.96 4.67 7.47
CA ALA A 169 5.51 5.48 6.38
C ALA A 169 6.93 5.05 5.98
N LEU A 170 7.77 4.68 6.96
CA LEU A 170 9.12 4.14 6.73
C LEU A 170 9.08 2.76 6.04
N GLU A 171 8.17 1.88 6.44
CA GLU A 171 7.98 0.58 5.79
C GLU A 171 7.52 0.75 4.35
N CYS A 172 6.55 1.65 4.13
CA CYS A 172 6.07 2.01 2.81
C CYS A 172 7.23 2.51 1.93
N PHE A 173 8.05 3.44 2.43
CA PHE A 173 9.23 3.92 1.71
C PHE A 173 10.19 2.79 1.34
N GLY A 174 10.49 1.88 2.28
CA GLY A 174 11.35 0.72 2.02
C GLY A 174 10.80 -0.19 0.91
N MET A 175 9.49 -0.46 0.92
CA MET A 175 8.83 -1.25 -0.15
C MET A 175 8.93 -0.55 -1.50
N ILE A 176 8.71 0.77 -1.54
CA ILE A 176 8.82 1.57 -2.78
C ILE A 176 10.26 1.57 -3.29
N THR A 177 11.25 1.75 -2.42
CA THR A 177 12.67 1.71 -2.82
C THR A 177 13.03 0.37 -3.42
N LYS A 178 12.59 -0.73 -2.80
CA LYS A 178 12.81 -2.09 -3.33
C LYS A 178 12.16 -2.29 -4.70
N ALA A 179 10.97 -1.74 -4.92
CA ALA A 179 10.20 -1.96 -6.15
C ALA A 179 10.59 -1.02 -7.30
N SER A 180 10.96 0.22 -6.99
CA SER A 180 11.22 1.30 -7.97
C SER A 180 12.72 1.58 -8.19
N GLY A 181 13.60 1.07 -7.33
CA GLY A 181 15.05 1.20 -7.46
C GLY A 181 15.54 2.66 -7.46
N VAL A 182 16.32 3.03 -8.48
CA VAL A 182 17.01 4.33 -8.64
C VAL A 182 16.06 5.53 -8.58
N ALA A 183 14.80 5.37 -9.01
CA ALA A 183 13.82 6.45 -9.02
C ALA A 183 13.52 7.03 -7.63
N SER A 184 13.71 6.23 -6.56
CA SER A 184 13.53 6.69 -5.18
C SER A 184 14.74 7.47 -4.64
N GLY A 185 15.90 7.40 -5.28
CA GLY A 185 17.17 7.92 -4.74
C GLY A 185 17.23 9.44 -4.68
N LYS A 186 16.56 10.13 -5.61
CA LYS A 186 16.44 11.60 -5.57
C LYS A 186 15.67 12.10 -4.35
N TYR A 187 14.79 11.28 -3.76
CA TYR A 187 14.01 11.66 -2.58
C TYR A 187 14.68 11.27 -1.27
N LEU A 188 15.64 10.34 -1.30
CA LEU A 188 16.34 9.90 -0.09
C LEU A 188 16.96 11.09 0.67
N ALA A 189 17.56 12.05 -0.05
CA ALA A 189 18.13 13.26 0.57
C ALA A 189 17.08 14.07 1.35
N ARG A 190 15.81 14.08 0.92
CA ARG A 190 14.69 14.76 1.59
C ARG A 190 14.24 14.02 2.84
N PHE A 191 14.35 12.69 2.84
CA PHE A 191 13.88 11.85 3.94
C PHE A 191 14.91 11.62 5.03
N ILE A 192 16.22 11.72 4.74
CA ILE A 192 17.28 11.45 5.73
C ILE A 192 17.04 12.23 7.03
N ASP A 193 16.91 13.55 6.97
CA ASP A 193 16.80 14.35 8.20
C ASP A 193 15.48 14.11 8.97
N PRO A 194 14.29 14.05 8.34
CA PRO A 194 13.04 13.67 9.01
C PRO A 194 13.09 12.30 9.67
N ILE A 195 13.71 11.33 9.01
CA ILE A 195 13.80 9.95 9.49
C ILE A 195 14.64 9.86 10.77
N PHE A 196 15.80 10.53 10.82
CA PHE A 196 16.66 10.51 12.01
C PHE A 196 16.06 11.27 13.19
N ARG A 197 15.18 12.25 12.94
CA ARG A 197 14.44 12.96 14.01
C ARG A 197 13.40 12.07 14.71
N ALA A 198 12.79 11.12 14.01
CA ALA A 198 11.82 10.19 14.59
C ALA A 198 12.46 9.15 15.55
N GLY A 199 13.80 9.10 15.60
CA GLY A 199 14.58 8.22 16.45
C GLY A 199 14.97 6.89 15.79
N LEU A 200 15.90 6.18 16.43
CA LEU A 200 16.39 4.88 15.95
C LEU A 200 15.37 3.78 16.30
N SER A 201 14.73 3.21 15.27
CA SER A 201 13.82 2.06 15.39
C SER A 201 14.31 0.86 14.58
N ALA A 202 13.83 -0.35 14.91
CA ALA A 202 14.16 -1.55 14.13
C ALA A 202 13.69 -1.43 12.66
N THR A 203 12.51 -0.85 12.46
CA THR A 203 11.95 -0.54 11.14
C THR A 203 12.86 0.41 10.35
N LEU A 204 13.39 1.45 11.01
CA LEU A 204 14.35 2.35 10.38
C LEU A 204 15.59 1.61 9.88
N ILE A 205 16.18 0.77 10.73
CA ILE A 205 17.39 0.01 10.37
C ILE A 205 17.12 -0.87 9.14
N GLU A 206 15.97 -1.54 9.11
CA GLU A 206 15.59 -2.39 7.97
C GLU A 206 15.38 -1.58 6.69
N THR A 207 14.68 -0.44 6.77
CA THR A 207 14.50 0.45 5.63
C THR A 207 15.84 1.00 5.12
N LEU A 208 16.74 1.44 6.01
CA LEU A 208 18.09 1.88 5.62
C LEU A 208 18.91 0.75 4.98
N ARG A 209 18.79 -0.47 5.47
CA ARG A 209 19.44 -1.64 4.87
C ARG A 209 18.96 -1.87 3.44
N ILE A 210 17.65 -1.76 3.19
CA ILE A 210 17.07 -1.85 1.84
C ILE A 210 17.61 -0.73 0.96
N VAL A 211 17.63 0.51 1.46
CA VAL A 211 18.12 1.67 0.72
C VAL A 211 19.59 1.51 0.35
N VAL A 212 20.47 1.19 1.30
CA VAL A 212 21.92 1.01 1.06
C VAL A 212 22.18 -0.07 0.01
N LYS A 213 21.46 -1.20 0.09
CA LYS A 213 21.58 -2.29 -0.90
C LYS A 213 21.12 -1.88 -2.29
N THR A 214 20.11 -1.02 -2.38
CA THR A 214 19.50 -0.60 -3.65
C THR A 214 20.19 0.63 -4.24
N GLN A 215 20.85 1.45 -3.41
CA GLN A 215 21.38 2.77 -3.73
C GLN A 215 22.81 2.95 -3.21
N THR A 216 23.77 2.28 -3.86
CA THR A 216 25.21 2.34 -3.56
C THR A 216 25.77 3.75 -3.34
N PRO A 217 25.48 4.79 -4.15
CA PRO A 217 26.09 6.12 -3.95
C PRO A 217 25.61 6.86 -2.69
N SER A 218 24.53 6.41 -2.04
CA SER A 218 24.00 7.03 -0.82
C SER A 218 24.58 6.47 0.48
N GLN A 219 25.36 5.39 0.39
CA GLN A 219 25.85 4.63 1.54
C GLN A 219 26.68 5.48 2.50
N THR A 220 27.63 6.26 1.98
CA THR A 220 28.52 7.11 2.79
C THR A 220 27.74 8.16 3.57
N THR A 221 26.75 8.80 2.94
CA THR A 221 25.91 9.83 3.57
C THR A 221 25.04 9.23 4.67
N ILE A 222 24.43 8.07 4.43
CA ILE A 222 23.62 7.35 5.43
C ILE A 222 24.50 6.95 6.62
N GLN A 223 25.69 6.40 6.38
CA GLN A 223 26.62 5.97 7.42
C GLN A 223 27.08 7.15 8.30
N GLN A 224 27.44 8.29 7.69
CA GLN A 224 27.82 9.49 8.43
C GLN A 224 26.69 10.02 9.31
N ARG A 225 25.44 10.01 8.83
CA ARG A 225 24.27 10.44 9.60
C ARG A 225 23.91 9.47 10.73
N LEU A 226 24.01 8.16 10.50
CA LEU A 226 23.85 7.14 11.55
C LEU A 226 24.87 7.34 12.67
N LEU A 227 26.15 7.53 12.32
CA LEU A 227 27.22 7.76 13.28
C LEU A 227 26.98 9.04 14.08
N GLY A 228 26.60 10.14 13.43
CA GLY A 228 26.28 11.40 14.12
C GLY A 228 25.10 11.27 15.10
N THR A 229 24.07 10.51 14.73
CA THR A 229 22.91 10.26 15.60
C THR A 229 23.30 9.40 16.81
N LEU A 230 24.12 8.37 16.60
CA LEU A 230 24.64 7.53 17.68
C LEU A 230 25.55 8.31 18.62
N ASP A 231 26.46 9.14 18.09
CA ASP A 231 27.35 9.99 18.89
C ASP A 231 26.55 10.98 19.74
N ALA A 232 25.55 11.66 19.14
CA ALA A 232 24.64 12.54 19.89
C ALA A 232 23.87 11.79 21.00
N PHE A 233 23.36 10.59 20.70
CA PHE A 233 22.66 9.77 21.68
C PHE A 233 23.57 9.34 22.84
N LEU A 234 24.80 8.91 22.55
CA LEU A 234 25.79 8.52 23.55
C LEU A 234 26.25 9.70 24.41
N ARG A 235 26.41 10.90 23.83
CA ARG A 235 26.73 12.13 24.58
C ARG A 235 25.61 12.56 25.52
N ALA A 236 24.36 12.45 25.08
CA ALA A 236 23.21 12.70 25.94
C ALA A 236 23.16 11.71 27.13
N PHE A 237 23.59 10.46 26.91
CA PHE A 237 23.68 9.45 27.97
C PHE A 237 24.88 9.64 28.90
N SER A 238 26.01 10.13 28.40
CA SER A 238 27.22 10.35 29.21
C SER A 238 27.16 11.60 30.09
N GLY A 239 26.07 12.38 30.02
CA GLY A 239 25.86 13.56 30.86
C GLY A 239 26.78 14.73 30.53
N ALA A 240 27.37 14.77 29.34
CA ALA A 240 28.33 15.80 28.94
C ALA A 240 27.73 17.19 28.67
N ASP A 241 26.41 17.35 28.87
CA ASP A 241 25.68 18.64 28.83
C ASP A 241 25.22 19.11 30.24
N ARG A 242 25.96 18.76 31.31
CA ARG A 242 25.87 19.44 32.62
C ARG A 242 27.16 20.18 32.95
#